data_AF-A0A645IFH2-F1
#
_entry.id   AF-A0A645IFH2-F1
#
_cell.length_a   1.000
_cell.length_b   1.000
_cell.length_c   1.000
_cell.angle_alpha   90.00
_cell.angle_beta   90.00
_cell.angle_gamma   90.00
#
_symmetry.space_group_name_H-M   'P 1'
#
loop_
_entity.id
_entity.type
_entity.pdbx_description
1 polymer ?
#
loop_
_entity_poly.entity_id
_entity_poly.type
_entity_poly.pdbx_seq_one_letter_code
_entity_poly.pdbx_strand_id
1 'polypeptide(L)'
;MTTLIGYLEQTSGNYRKDGRLSAKGARLVTSKKPLVASGLLADGIRYQVEGDSLFVGTNRFAAEWDGGAAVHQFGSKDGSIPARPFLGADDEDVRGMLETLERYFLE
;
A
#
# COMPACT_ATOMS: atom_id res chain seq x y z
N MET A 1 -13.43 3.24 0.24
CA MET A 1 -13.04 2.30 1.31
C MET A 1 -14.23 2.14 2.24
N THR A 2 -14.94 1.01 2.17
CA THR A 2 -16.15 0.78 2.98
C THR A 2 -15.73 0.31 4.37
N THR A 3 -16.06 1.07 5.41
CA THR A 3 -15.76 0.70 6.80
C THR A 3 -16.70 -0.42 7.28
N LEU A 4 -16.31 -1.16 8.33
CA LEU A 4 -17.17 -2.18 8.94
C LEU A 4 -18.50 -1.58 9.43
N ILE A 5 -18.46 -0.35 9.93
CA ILE A 5 -19.65 0.41 10.37
C ILE A 5 -20.57 0.69 9.18
N GLY A 6 -20.04 1.25 8.09
CA GLY A 6 -20.84 1.51 6.89
C GLY A 6 -21.44 0.23 6.30
N TYR A 7 -20.76 -0.91 6.42
CA TYR A 7 -21.30 -2.20 6.00
C TYR A 7 -22.42 -2.72 6.91
N LEU A 8 -22.34 -2.48 8.23
CA LEU A 8 -23.41 -2.81 9.17
C LEU A 8 -24.65 -1.92 8.98
N GLU A 9 -24.48 -0.72 8.46
CA GLU A 9 -25.57 0.24 8.20
C GLU A 9 -26.32 -0.04 6.90
N GLN A 10 -25.72 -0.79 5.96
CA GLN A 10 -26.38 -1.19 4.70
C GLN A 10 -27.61 -2.07 4.90
N THR A 11 -27.73 -2.74 6.04
CA THR A 11 -28.85 -3.65 6.34
C THR A 11 -29.35 -3.48 7.77
N SER A 12 -30.65 -3.71 8.00
CA SER A 12 -31.25 -3.58 9.32
C SER A 12 -31.04 -4.80 10.23
N GLY A 13 -31.22 -4.60 11.53
CA GLY A 13 -31.16 -5.68 12.54
C GLY A 13 -29.76 -6.10 12.97
N ASN A 14 -28.73 -5.35 12.60
CA ASN A 14 -27.35 -5.59 13.01
C ASN A 14 -27.03 -5.10 14.43
N TYR A 15 -27.87 -4.20 14.95
CA TYR A 15 -27.80 -3.67 16.30
C TYR A 15 -29.04 -4.05 17.10
N ARG A 16 -28.84 -4.23 18.40
CA ARG A 16 -29.90 -4.35 19.41
C ARG A 16 -30.41 -2.95 19.77
N LYS A 17 -31.54 -2.89 20.49
CA LYS A 17 -32.12 -1.62 20.96
C LYS A 17 -31.20 -0.84 21.91
N ASP A 18 -30.22 -1.50 22.52
CA ASP A 18 -29.20 -0.92 23.40
C ASP A 18 -27.94 -0.45 22.65
N GLY A 19 -27.93 -0.51 21.31
CA GLY A 19 -26.80 -0.10 20.46
C GLY A 19 -25.69 -1.14 20.33
N ARG A 20 -25.74 -2.27 21.05
CA ARG A 20 -24.75 -3.35 20.91
C ARG A 20 -25.01 -4.18 19.66
N LEU A 21 -23.99 -4.88 19.16
CA LEU A 21 -24.16 -5.80 18.03
C LEU A 21 -25.16 -6.92 18.36
N SER A 22 -26.07 -7.19 17.43
CA SER A 22 -26.92 -8.38 17.45
C SER A 22 -26.10 -9.62 17.07
N ALA A 23 -26.64 -10.82 17.28
CA ALA A 23 -25.99 -12.05 16.82
C ALA A 23 -25.77 -12.04 15.29
N LYS A 24 -26.68 -11.40 14.54
CA LYS A 24 -26.55 -11.17 13.10
C LYS A 24 -25.39 -10.22 12.79
N GLY A 25 -25.36 -9.06 13.45
CA GLY A 25 -24.29 -8.07 13.27
C GLY A 25 -22.91 -8.62 13.62
N ALA A 26 -22.80 -9.37 14.71
CA ALA A 26 -21.55 -10.02 15.10
C ALA A 26 -21.04 -11.00 14.03
N ARG A 27 -21.89 -11.89 13.52
CA ARG A 27 -21.53 -12.83 12.42
C ARG A 27 -21.09 -12.09 11.16
N LEU A 28 -21.77 -10.99 10.85
CA LEU A 28 -21.47 -10.17 9.69
C LEU A 28 -20.08 -9.52 9.80
N VAL A 29 -19.72 -8.94 10.96
CA VAL A 29 -18.39 -8.33 11.16
C VAL A 29 -17.29 -9.38 11.18
N THR A 30 -17.47 -10.48 11.91
CA THR A 30 -16.45 -11.53 12.04
C THR A 30 -16.10 -12.19 10.71
N SER A 31 -17.03 -12.23 9.75
CA SER A 31 -16.78 -12.78 8.42
C SER A 31 -16.05 -11.82 7.47
N LYS A 32 -15.88 -10.54 7.84
CA LYS A 32 -15.16 -9.57 7.01
C LYS A 32 -13.68 -9.55 7.34
N LYS A 33 -12.89 -9.56 6.27
CA LYS A 33 -11.45 -9.35 6.31
C LYS A 33 -11.16 -8.08 5.50
N PRO A 34 -11.35 -6.88 6.07
CA PRO A 34 -11.27 -5.61 5.32
C PRO A 34 -9.90 -5.35 4.69
N LEU A 35 -8.85 -6.04 5.17
CA LEU A 35 -7.49 -6.00 4.62
C LEU A 35 -7.18 -7.18 3.67
N VAL A 36 -8.16 -8.03 3.38
CA VAL A 36 -8.00 -9.22 2.52
C VAL A 36 -9.10 -9.23 1.48
N ALA A 37 -8.75 -8.90 0.24
CA ALA A 37 -9.66 -8.99 -0.90
C ALA A 37 -9.72 -10.44 -1.44
N SER A 38 -8.72 -10.86 -2.22
CA SER A 38 -8.62 -12.21 -2.80
C SER A 38 -7.49 -13.05 -2.22
N GLY A 39 -6.65 -12.49 -1.34
CA GLY A 39 -5.42 -13.14 -0.85
C GLY A 39 -4.23 -13.03 -1.81
N LEU A 40 -4.50 -12.79 -3.09
CA LEU A 40 -3.50 -12.85 -4.15
C LEU A 40 -2.31 -11.85 -4.02
N LEU A 41 -2.51 -10.68 -3.39
CA LEU A 41 -1.38 -9.80 -3.05
C LEU A 41 -0.51 -10.42 -1.96
N ALA A 42 -1.14 -10.95 -0.90
CA ALA A 42 -0.43 -11.61 0.19
C ALA A 42 0.32 -12.84 -0.30
N ASP A 43 -0.29 -13.65 -1.18
CA ASP A 43 0.31 -14.84 -1.77
C ASP A 43 1.48 -14.50 -2.72
N GLY A 44 1.50 -13.28 -3.26
CA GLY A 44 2.54 -12.79 -4.16
C GLY A 44 3.75 -12.17 -3.47
N ILE A 45 3.70 -11.92 -2.15
CA ILE A 45 4.82 -11.36 -1.39
C ILE A 45 5.76 -12.51 -0.99
N ARG A 46 7.04 -12.35 -1.34
CA ARG A 46 8.13 -13.28 -1.03
C ARG A 46 9.15 -12.58 -0.15
N TYR A 47 9.91 -13.39 0.58
CA TYR A 47 11.03 -12.90 1.39
C TYR A 47 12.28 -13.75 1.19
N GLN A 48 13.44 -13.16 1.45
CA GLN A 48 14.74 -13.81 1.49
C GLN A 48 15.54 -13.24 2.67
N VAL A 49 16.26 -14.09 3.39
CA VAL A 49 17.14 -13.68 4.51
C VAL A 49 18.58 -13.93 4.11
N GLU A 50 19.45 -12.94 4.30
CA GLU A 50 20.89 -13.04 4.03
C GLU A 50 21.68 -12.35 5.16
N GLY A 51 22.37 -13.15 5.97
CA GLY A 51 23.00 -12.66 7.21
C GLY A 51 21.98 -11.98 8.11
N ASP A 52 22.22 -10.71 8.43
CA ASP A 52 21.32 -9.86 9.24
C ASP A 52 20.34 -9.03 8.39
N SER A 53 20.24 -9.32 7.08
CA SER A 53 19.36 -8.61 6.15
C SER A 53 18.09 -9.40 5.82
N LEU A 54 16.95 -8.70 5.78
CA LEU A 54 15.67 -9.22 5.31
C LEU A 54 15.26 -8.50 4.03
N PHE A 55 15.13 -9.26 2.94
CA PHE A 55 14.59 -8.79 1.68
C PHE A 55 13.12 -9.21 1.58
N VAL A 56 12.24 -8.27 1.25
CA VAL A 56 10.81 -8.53 1.03
C VAL A 56 10.41 -7.90 -0.29
N GLY A 57 9.68 -8.63 -1.13
CA GLY A 57 9.27 -8.13 -2.44
C GLY A 57 8.17 -8.95 -3.08
N THR A 58 7.66 -8.47 -4.21
CA THR A 58 6.72 -9.20 -5.06
C THR A 58 7.11 -8.99 -6.52
N ASN A 59 6.99 -10.05 -7.33
CA ASN A 59 7.10 -9.98 -8.77
C ASN A 59 5.77 -9.57 -9.44
N ARG A 60 4.71 -9.38 -8.65
CA ARG A 60 3.43 -8.86 -9.12
C ARG A 60 3.61 -7.40 -9.56
N PHE A 61 3.12 -7.08 -10.76
CA PHE A 61 3.26 -5.78 -11.43
C PHE A 61 4.66 -5.37 -11.91
N ALA A 62 5.67 -6.24 -11.79
CA ALA A 62 7.01 -5.96 -12.31
C ALA A 62 7.05 -5.74 -13.84
N ALA A 63 6.09 -6.33 -14.58
CA ALA A 63 5.95 -6.14 -16.02
C ALA A 63 5.00 -4.98 -16.40
N GLU A 64 4.23 -4.46 -15.45
CA GLU A 64 3.24 -3.39 -15.70
C GLU A 64 3.84 -1.98 -15.51
N TRP A 65 4.96 -1.90 -14.79
CA TRP A 65 5.71 -0.68 -14.50
C TRP A 65 7.21 -0.90 -14.68
N ASP A 66 7.83 -0.11 -15.55
CA ASP A 66 9.28 0.01 -15.62
C ASP A 66 9.73 0.74 -14.32
N GLY A 67 10.24 -0.02 -13.34
CA GLY A 67 10.56 0.47 -11.99
C GLY A 67 9.75 -0.13 -10.81
N GLY A 68 8.80 -1.04 -11.09
CA GLY A 68 8.08 -1.78 -10.05
C GLY A 68 6.95 -1.03 -9.34
N ALA A 69 6.19 -1.77 -8.53
CA ALA A 69 4.89 -1.41 -7.94
C ALA A 69 4.88 -0.30 -6.87
N ALA A 70 5.75 0.69 -6.97
CA ALA A 70 5.81 1.82 -6.06
C ALA A 70 4.84 2.94 -6.49
N VAL A 71 3.54 2.62 -6.63
CA VAL A 71 2.48 3.62 -6.89
C VAL A 71 2.47 4.72 -5.83
N HIS A 72 2.85 4.38 -4.60
CA HIS A 72 3.03 5.33 -3.51
C HIS A 72 4.13 6.37 -3.77
N GLN A 73 5.12 6.05 -4.62
CA GLN A 73 6.28 6.88 -4.91
C GLN A 73 6.16 7.55 -6.29
N PHE A 74 5.74 6.80 -7.31
CA PHE A 74 5.75 7.23 -8.71
C PHE A 74 4.35 7.56 -9.27
N GLY A 75 3.30 7.43 -8.48
CA GLY A 75 1.92 7.64 -8.93
C GLY A 75 1.36 6.45 -9.70
N SER A 76 0.08 6.53 -10.09
CA SER A 76 -0.58 5.48 -10.87
C SER A 76 -0.52 5.77 -12.37
N LYS A 77 -0.51 4.70 -13.18
CA LYS A 77 -0.44 4.79 -14.66
C LYS A 77 -1.65 5.50 -15.29
N ASP A 78 -2.80 5.40 -14.65
CA ASP A 78 -4.04 6.06 -15.07
C ASP A 78 -4.16 7.51 -14.55
N GLY A 79 -3.15 8.02 -13.84
CA GLY A 79 -3.11 9.37 -13.30
C GLY A 79 -4.05 9.64 -12.12
N SER A 80 -4.79 8.63 -11.64
CA SER A 80 -5.70 8.77 -10.50
C SER A 80 -4.98 9.02 -9.17
N ILE A 81 -3.72 8.59 -9.06
CA ILE A 81 -2.84 8.83 -7.93
C ILE A 81 -1.65 9.65 -8.43
N PRO A 82 -1.47 10.90 -7.98
CA PRO A 82 -0.35 11.72 -8.41
C PRO A 82 0.97 11.14 -7.90
N ALA A 83 2.03 11.27 -8.71
CA ALA A 83 3.39 10.99 -8.29
C ALA A 83 3.75 11.89 -7.09
N ARG A 84 4.40 11.32 -6.07
CA ARG A 84 4.88 12.11 -4.93
C ARG A 84 6.37 12.36 -5.14
N PRO A 85 6.88 13.58 -4.83
CA PRO A 85 8.32 13.82 -4.86
C PRO A 85 9.01 12.79 -3.97
N PHE A 86 9.81 11.91 -4.57
CA PHE A 86 10.37 10.75 -3.85
C PHE A 86 11.58 11.11 -2.97
N LEU A 87 12.04 12.36 -3.03
CA LEU A 87 13.10 12.91 -2.18
C LEU A 87 12.76 14.26 -1.57
N GLY A 88 11.64 14.89 -1.96
CA GLY A 88 11.38 16.29 -1.60
C GLY A 88 12.49 17.25 -2.05
N ALA A 89 13.34 16.84 -2.99
CA ALA A 89 14.49 17.61 -3.44
C ALA A 89 14.02 18.85 -4.18
N ASP A 90 14.43 20.02 -3.69
CA ASP A 90 14.32 21.27 -4.44
C ASP A 90 15.50 21.44 -5.42
N ASP A 91 15.53 22.57 -6.14
CA ASP A 91 16.56 22.84 -7.14
C ASP A 91 17.98 22.91 -6.53
N GLU A 92 18.10 23.20 -5.24
CA GLU A 92 19.37 23.24 -4.51
C GLU A 92 19.83 21.82 -4.14
N ASP A 93 18.91 20.99 -3.65
CA ASP A 93 19.16 19.58 -3.39
C ASP A 93 19.63 18.83 -4.66
N VAL A 94 18.95 19.06 -5.79
CA VAL A 94 19.32 18.45 -7.08
C VAL A 94 20.74 18.85 -7.49
N ARG A 95 21.11 20.13 -7.29
CA ARG A 95 22.45 20.61 -7.62
C ARG A 95 23.52 19.95 -6.76
N GLY A 96 23.29 19.84 -5.45
CA GLY A 96 24.23 19.19 -4.52
C GLY A 96 24.40 17.69 -4.80
N MET A 97 23.33 17.01 -5.23
CA MET A 97 23.40 15.62 -5.67
C MET A 97 24.26 15.47 -6.93
N LEU A 98 24.06 16.34 -7.93
CA LEU A 98 24.85 16.32 -9.17
C LEU A 98 26.32 16.62 -8.93
N GLU A 99 26.66 17.62 -8.11
CA GLU A 99 28.05 17.93 -7.74
C GLU A 99 28.73 16.75 -7.03
N THR A 100 27.98 16.02 -6.19
CA THR A 100 28.50 14.84 -5.50
C THR A 100 28.79 13.70 -6.47
N LEU A 101 27.91 13.48 -7.44
CA LEU A 101 28.10 12.47 -8.49
C LEU A 101 29.26 12.84 -9.41
N GLU A 102 29.36 14.10 -9.85
CA GLU A 102 30.46 14.58 -10.67
C GLU A 102 31.82 14.38 -9.99
N ARG A 103 31.92 14.76 -8.71
CA ARG A 103 33.13 14.51 -7.92
C ARG A 103 33.47 13.02 -7.87
N TYR A 104 32.48 12.16 -7.63
CA TYR A 104 32.71 10.71 -7.54
C TYR A 104 33.17 10.07 -8.87
N PHE A 105 32.75 10.61 -10.02
CA PHE A 105 33.12 10.07 -11.33
C PHE A 105 34.40 10.69 -11.93
N LEU A 106 34.84 11.84 -11.44
CA LEU A 106 35.99 12.59 -11.97
C LEU A 106 37.23 12.56 -11.06
N GLU A 107 37.10 12.09 -9.81
CA GLU A 107 38.20 11.78 -8.88
C GLU A 107 38.34 10.26 -8.70
#